data_AF-A0A0C1Z1L0-F1
#
_entry.id   AF-A0A0C1Z1L0-F1
#
_cell.length_a   1.000
_cell.length_b   1.000
_cell.length_c   1.000
_cell.angle_alpha   90.00
_cell.angle_beta   90.00
_cell.angle_gamma   90.00
#
_symmetry.space_group_name_H-M   'P 1'
#
loop_
_entity.id
_entity.type
_entity.pdbx_description
1 polymer ?
#
loop_
_entity_poly.entity_id
_entity_poly.type
_entity_poly.pdbx_seq_one_letter_code
_entity_poly.pdbx_strand_id
1 'polypeptide(L)'
;MIESIDFKLIGTSDKYVTINLNGKNLIITGGNGCGKTRFLRQLDQYLKQFFNRKIQSKEATQQQLNNYQTQLDRIGVSDQNYNFYANKVQLFKGQLERISNENMDISDSDALFELVNKNQFILRFFEANRLASNIAGNGQIESISNVKQAGKSQGFEEDSSNQFEKYLVSYYNYGSHVIARENNPEKEQQINEWFEKVQNDLRNLFEDNELILQYNPEEQAFYIHQEGKEPYRFNNLSSGYSSILSIYADLLMKVELRDIPAEDITGFVLIDEIDAHLHVSIQRKIFSFFDKAFPKIQFIVTTHSPFVVQSVNDSIIYDLSKLETLEDLSMYSYESILKGLLGVESTSDILNKQLDEMAEIINQEPVNTERLQELIDGIEPHEGQLNARSRAFLLLGKNALLDSTDGEG
;
A
#
# COMPACT_ATOMS: atom_id res chain seq x y z
N MET A 1 -5.40 3.57 -17.89
CA MET A 1 -4.53 3.32 -16.71
C MET A 1 -3.38 4.34 -16.71
N ILE A 2 -2.66 4.53 -15.61
CA ILE A 2 -1.45 5.37 -15.60
C ILE A 2 -0.34 4.63 -16.36
N GLU A 3 0.19 5.28 -17.41
CA GLU A 3 1.26 4.74 -18.26
C GLU A 3 2.63 5.24 -17.82
N SER A 4 2.75 6.49 -17.39
CA SER A 4 3.99 7.05 -16.86
C SER A 4 3.76 8.17 -15.86
N ILE A 5 4.74 8.39 -14.99
CA ILE A 5 4.76 9.47 -13.99
C ILE A 5 6.10 10.20 -14.11
N ASP A 6 6.06 11.51 -14.30
CA ASP A 6 7.20 12.41 -14.40
C ASP A 6 7.04 13.59 -13.44
N PHE A 7 7.43 13.37 -12.18
CA PHE A 7 7.19 14.29 -11.09
C PHE A 7 8.49 14.86 -10.52
N LYS A 8 8.48 16.16 -10.26
CA LYS A 8 9.45 16.82 -9.39
C LYS A 8 8.91 16.78 -7.96
N LEU A 9 9.53 15.93 -7.15
CA LEU A 9 9.35 15.88 -5.71
C LEU A 9 10.08 17.06 -5.10
N ILE A 10 9.34 18.12 -4.80
CA ILE A 10 9.85 19.27 -4.05
C ILE A 10 10.22 18.78 -2.65
N GLY A 11 11.23 19.31 -1.94
CA GLY A 11 11.52 18.88 -0.56
C GLY A 11 12.84 19.34 0.04
N THR A 12 13.31 18.65 1.09
CA THR A 12 14.64 18.87 1.68
C THR A 12 15.76 18.55 0.70
N SER A 13 15.48 17.66 -0.25
CA SER A 13 16.24 17.50 -1.50
C SER A 13 15.22 17.36 -2.63
N ASP A 14 15.29 18.26 -3.61
CA ASP A 14 14.45 18.18 -4.80
C ASP A 14 14.88 16.95 -5.62
N LYS A 15 13.94 16.09 -5.98
CA LYS A 15 14.17 14.89 -6.79
C LYS A 15 13.29 14.91 -8.03
N TYR A 16 13.83 14.45 -9.16
CA TYR A 16 13.02 14.14 -10.34
C TYR A 16 12.77 12.64 -10.36
N VAL A 17 11.50 12.26 -10.45
CA VAL A 17 11.03 10.88 -10.43
C VAL A 17 10.34 10.61 -11.75
N THR A 18 10.93 9.73 -12.54
CA THR A 18 10.42 9.27 -13.83
C THR A 18 10.19 7.78 -13.75
N ILE A 19 8.94 7.36 -13.89
CA ILE A 19 8.51 5.96 -13.78
C ILE A 19 7.68 5.62 -15.00
N ASN A 20 8.06 4.57 -15.71
CA ASN A 20 7.23 3.97 -16.76
C ASN A 20 6.48 2.77 -16.17
N LEU A 21 5.16 2.84 -16.19
CA LEU A 21 4.25 1.87 -15.59
C LEU A 21 3.68 0.90 -16.62
N ASN A 22 3.49 1.33 -17.87
CA ASN A 22 2.80 0.55 -18.90
C ASN A 22 1.46 -0.05 -18.41
N GLY A 23 0.70 0.72 -17.63
CA GLY A 23 -0.57 0.30 -17.04
C GLY A 23 -0.47 -0.66 -15.84
N LYS A 24 0.73 -1.09 -15.44
CA LYS A 24 0.94 -2.01 -14.31
C LYS A 24 0.84 -1.31 -12.95
N ASN A 25 0.69 -2.11 -11.90
CA ASN A 25 0.77 -1.63 -10.53
C ASN A 25 2.18 -1.13 -10.18
N LEU A 26 2.27 -0.24 -9.20
CA LEU A 26 3.53 0.38 -8.74
C LEU A 26 3.77 0.09 -7.26
N ILE A 27 4.97 -0.39 -6.93
CA ILE A 27 5.46 -0.53 -5.56
C ILE A 27 6.65 0.39 -5.37
N ILE A 28 6.53 1.32 -4.44
CA ILE A 28 7.57 2.29 -4.13
C ILE A 28 8.26 1.87 -2.83
N THR A 29 9.57 1.69 -2.92
CA THR A 29 10.43 1.33 -1.80
C THR A 29 11.54 2.37 -1.63
N GLY A 30 12.41 2.16 -0.64
CA GLY A 30 13.56 2.99 -0.36
C GLY A 30 13.68 3.34 1.12
N GLY A 31 14.84 3.87 1.50
CA GLY A 31 15.21 4.20 2.87
C GLY A 31 14.26 5.17 3.58
N ASN A 32 14.43 5.27 4.90
CA ASN A 32 13.62 6.17 5.73
C ASN A 32 13.82 7.63 5.32
N GLY A 33 12.72 8.39 5.24
CA GLY A 33 12.75 9.80 4.89
C GLY A 33 13.02 10.13 3.42
N CYS A 34 13.08 9.14 2.51
CA CYS A 34 13.37 9.38 1.09
C CYS A 34 12.25 10.09 0.30
N GLY A 35 11.05 10.22 0.89
CA GLY A 35 9.91 10.96 0.32
C GLY A 35 8.70 10.14 -0.11
N LYS A 36 8.59 8.85 0.25
CA LYS A 36 7.51 7.93 -0.19
C LYS A 36 6.09 8.45 0.04
N THR A 37 5.76 8.77 1.30
CA THR A 37 4.46 9.39 1.65
C THR A 37 4.20 10.68 0.88
N ARG A 38 5.24 11.48 0.65
CA ARG A 38 5.12 12.74 -0.09
C ARG A 38 4.83 12.49 -1.57
N PHE A 39 5.49 11.51 -2.17
CA PHE A 39 5.21 11.08 -3.54
C PHE A 39 3.74 10.68 -3.69
N LEU A 40 3.25 9.77 -2.82
CA LEU A 40 1.86 9.33 -2.86
C LEU A 40 0.86 10.48 -2.66
N ARG A 41 1.14 11.40 -1.74
CA ARG A 41 0.29 12.58 -1.52
C ARG A 41 0.27 13.51 -2.73
N GLN A 42 1.40 13.72 -3.38
CA GLN A 42 1.48 14.52 -4.60
C GLN A 42 0.71 13.84 -5.75
N LEU A 43 0.85 12.51 -5.87
CA LEU A 43 0.11 11.70 -6.82
C LEU A 43 -1.41 11.75 -6.58
N ASP A 44 -1.86 11.58 -5.34
CA ASP A 44 -3.27 11.73 -4.93
C ASP A 44 -3.80 13.12 -5.35
N GLN A 45 -3.09 14.19 -4.99
CA GLN A 45 -3.49 15.55 -5.32
C GLN A 45 -3.56 15.81 -6.82
N TYR A 46 -2.64 15.23 -7.60
CA TYR A 46 -2.66 15.32 -9.05
C TYR A 46 -3.88 14.61 -9.62
N LEU A 47 -4.10 13.35 -9.26
CA LEU A 47 -5.23 12.55 -9.74
C LEU A 47 -6.59 13.19 -9.37
N LYS A 48 -6.73 13.72 -8.15
CA LYS A 48 -7.91 14.49 -7.76
C LYS A 48 -8.12 15.71 -8.64
N GLN A 49 -7.07 16.47 -8.94
CA GLN A 49 -7.19 17.61 -9.84
C GLN A 49 -7.55 17.19 -11.27
N PHE A 50 -6.95 16.10 -11.76
CA PHE A 50 -7.21 15.52 -13.08
C PHE A 50 -8.69 15.14 -13.22
N PHE A 51 -9.21 14.28 -12.35
CA PHE A 51 -10.59 13.80 -12.44
C PHE A 51 -11.64 14.86 -12.10
N ASN A 52 -11.28 15.87 -11.30
CA ASN A 52 -12.13 17.05 -11.09
C ASN A 52 -12.01 18.11 -12.23
N ARG A 53 -11.33 17.79 -13.34
CA ARG A 53 -11.17 18.66 -14.52
C ARG A 53 -10.53 20.02 -14.20
N LYS A 54 -9.63 20.03 -13.22
CA LYS A 54 -8.92 21.24 -12.76
C LYS A 54 -7.56 21.42 -13.42
N ILE A 55 -7.05 20.38 -14.11
CA ILE A 55 -5.81 20.47 -14.87
C ILE A 55 -6.13 21.11 -16.22
N GLN A 56 -5.49 22.25 -16.48
CA GLN A 56 -5.60 23.01 -17.72
C GLN A 56 -4.27 22.92 -18.48
N SER A 57 -4.29 23.18 -19.78
CA SER A 57 -3.05 23.29 -20.54
C SER A 57 -2.19 24.45 -20.00
N LYS A 58 -0.88 24.33 -20.20
CA LYS A 58 0.07 25.37 -19.83
C LYS A 58 -0.29 26.70 -20.47
N GLU A 59 -0.69 26.67 -21.74
CA GLU A 59 -1.08 27.86 -22.51
C GLU A 59 -2.34 28.52 -21.94
N ALA A 60 -3.38 27.74 -21.64
CA ALA A 60 -4.63 28.25 -21.06
C ALA A 60 -4.37 28.86 -19.68
N THR A 61 -3.60 28.18 -18.84
CA THR A 61 -3.21 28.65 -17.49
C THR A 61 -2.41 29.95 -17.58
N GLN A 62 -1.48 30.06 -18.54
CA GLN A 62 -0.70 31.28 -18.77
C GLN A 62 -1.56 32.44 -19.24
N GLN A 63 -2.54 32.20 -20.13
CA GLN A 63 -3.48 33.23 -20.55
C GLN A 63 -4.33 33.74 -19.38
N GLN A 64 -4.85 32.85 -18.53
CA GLN A 64 -5.60 33.24 -17.33
C GLN A 64 -4.72 34.06 -16.36
N LEU A 65 -3.49 33.62 -16.12
CA LEU A 65 -2.53 34.36 -15.30
C LEU A 65 -2.30 35.78 -15.83
N ASN A 66 -2.05 35.91 -17.13
CA ASN A 66 -1.80 37.21 -17.77
C ASN A 66 -3.02 38.13 -17.66
N ASN A 67 -4.23 37.59 -17.83
CA ASN A 67 -5.48 38.34 -17.69
C ASN A 67 -5.65 38.88 -16.26
N TYR A 68 -5.49 38.03 -15.25
CA TYR A 68 -5.62 38.45 -13.85
C TYR A 68 -4.51 39.38 -13.39
N GLN A 69 -3.27 39.18 -13.85
CA GLN A 69 -2.16 40.09 -13.60
C GLN A 69 -2.44 41.47 -14.18
N THR A 70 -2.95 41.52 -15.42
CA THR A 70 -3.33 42.80 -16.06
C THR A 70 -4.42 43.54 -15.28
N GLN A 71 -5.40 42.83 -14.70
CA GLN A 71 -6.43 43.46 -13.86
C GLN A 71 -5.85 43.96 -12.53
N LEU A 72 -4.96 43.18 -11.91
CA LEU A 72 -4.29 43.55 -10.67
C LEU A 72 -3.40 44.80 -10.84
N ASP A 73 -2.69 44.90 -11.96
CA ASP A 73 -1.80 46.01 -12.27
C ASP A 73 -2.57 47.33 -12.56
N ARG A 74 -3.87 47.24 -12.88
CA ARG A 74 -4.75 48.40 -13.15
C ARG A 74 -5.39 48.98 -11.90
N ILE A 75 -5.42 48.25 -10.79
CA ILE A 75 -6.09 48.66 -9.56
C ILE A 75 -5.07 48.96 -8.46
N GLY A 76 -5.46 49.83 -7.53
CA GLY A 76 -4.67 50.10 -6.33
C GLY A 76 -4.93 49.06 -5.24
N VAL A 77 -4.03 48.99 -4.25
CA VAL A 77 -4.16 48.10 -3.07
C VAL A 77 -5.42 48.39 -2.25
N SER A 78 -5.96 49.61 -2.33
CA SER A 78 -7.21 50.02 -1.67
C SER A 78 -8.48 49.58 -2.41
N ASP A 79 -8.37 49.01 -3.62
CA ASP A 79 -9.54 48.52 -4.37
C ASP A 79 -10.14 47.29 -3.68
N GLN A 80 -11.47 47.26 -3.56
CA GLN A 80 -12.23 46.16 -2.96
C GLN A 80 -11.94 44.79 -3.61
N ASN A 81 -11.54 44.75 -4.88
CA ASN A 81 -11.22 43.53 -5.61
C ASN A 81 -9.73 43.15 -5.58
N TYR A 82 -8.86 43.95 -4.94
CA TYR A 82 -7.42 43.71 -4.93
C TYR A 82 -7.08 42.30 -4.44
N ASN A 83 -7.61 41.91 -3.28
CA ASN A 83 -7.36 40.59 -2.70
C ASN A 83 -7.86 39.46 -3.60
N PHE A 84 -8.98 39.65 -4.30
CA PHE A 84 -9.50 38.64 -5.24
C PHE A 84 -8.50 38.39 -6.38
N TYR A 85 -8.04 39.45 -7.05
CA TYR A 85 -7.10 39.31 -8.16
C TYR A 85 -5.72 38.84 -7.70
N ALA A 86 -5.20 39.34 -6.57
CA ALA A 86 -3.94 38.88 -6.00
C ALA A 86 -3.97 37.37 -5.71
N ASN A 87 -5.06 36.88 -5.10
CA ASN A 87 -5.25 35.45 -4.83
C ASN A 87 -5.34 34.63 -6.13
N LYS A 88 -6.01 35.14 -7.17
CA LYS A 88 -6.07 34.46 -8.48
C LYS A 88 -4.70 34.41 -9.16
N VAL A 89 -3.94 35.51 -9.16
CA VAL A 89 -2.58 35.54 -9.69
C VAL A 89 -1.69 34.52 -8.97
N GLN A 90 -1.74 34.48 -7.64
CA GLN A 90 -0.97 33.50 -6.86
C GLN A 90 -1.39 32.06 -7.17
N LEU A 91 -2.70 31.81 -7.28
CA LEU A 91 -3.24 30.50 -7.66
C LEU A 91 -2.72 30.03 -9.03
N PHE A 92 -2.84 30.87 -10.08
CA PHE A 92 -2.42 30.49 -11.43
C PHE A 92 -0.89 30.39 -11.57
N LYS A 93 -0.11 31.19 -10.84
CA LYS A 93 1.35 31.01 -10.74
C LYS A 93 1.70 29.64 -10.16
N GLY A 94 1.04 29.25 -9.06
CA GLY A 94 1.22 27.93 -8.47
C GLY A 94 0.80 26.78 -9.40
N GLN A 95 -0.28 26.94 -10.17
CA GLN A 95 -0.70 25.96 -11.18
C GLN A 95 0.32 25.79 -12.30
N LEU A 96 0.89 26.89 -12.83
CA LEU A 96 1.92 26.86 -13.86
C LEU A 96 3.20 26.17 -13.40
N GLU A 97 3.61 26.43 -12.16
CA GLU A 97 4.74 25.74 -11.53
C GLU A 97 4.47 24.24 -11.41
N ARG A 98 3.27 23.84 -10.98
CA ARG A 98 2.87 22.42 -10.91
C ARG A 98 2.83 21.75 -12.28
N ILE A 99 2.17 22.34 -13.29
CA ILE A 99 2.12 21.79 -14.65
C ILE A 99 3.53 21.57 -15.22
N SER A 100 4.49 22.42 -14.85
CA SER A 100 5.88 22.26 -15.32
C SER A 100 6.66 21.18 -14.57
N ASN A 101 6.17 20.77 -13.39
CA ASN A 101 6.84 19.86 -12.46
C ASN A 101 6.11 18.51 -12.30
N GLU A 102 4.87 18.38 -12.74
CA GLU A 102 4.01 17.22 -12.53
C GLU A 102 3.39 16.84 -13.87
N ASN A 103 3.99 15.85 -14.53
CA ASN A 103 3.46 15.28 -15.76
C ASN A 103 3.10 13.80 -15.53
N MET A 104 2.01 13.37 -16.14
CA MET A 104 1.55 12.00 -16.06
C MET A 104 0.85 11.65 -17.35
N ASP A 105 1.17 10.47 -17.88
CA ASP A 105 0.44 9.91 -18.99
C ASP A 105 -0.59 8.90 -18.48
N ILE A 106 -1.81 9.01 -18.99
CA ILE A 106 -2.93 8.16 -18.63
C ILE A 106 -3.57 7.66 -19.92
N SER A 107 -3.53 6.35 -20.14
CA SER A 107 -4.19 5.71 -21.27
C SER A 107 -5.71 5.83 -21.19
N ASP A 108 -6.29 6.18 -22.34
CA ASP A 108 -7.73 6.32 -22.58
C ASP A 108 -8.43 7.18 -21.51
N SER A 109 -7.98 8.43 -21.39
CA SER A 109 -8.52 9.39 -20.43
C SER A 109 -10.02 9.62 -20.60
N ASP A 110 -10.52 9.63 -21.84
CA ASP A 110 -11.94 9.79 -22.15
C ASP A 110 -12.78 8.64 -21.56
N ALA A 111 -12.36 7.38 -21.73
CA ALA A 111 -13.04 6.25 -21.10
C ALA A 111 -13.04 6.34 -19.57
N LEU A 112 -11.94 6.79 -18.95
CA LEU A 112 -11.90 7.00 -17.49
C LEU A 112 -12.86 8.12 -17.05
N PHE A 113 -12.94 9.23 -17.79
CA PHE A 113 -13.91 10.29 -17.49
C PHE A 113 -15.36 9.83 -17.66
N GLU A 114 -15.66 8.92 -18.60
CA GLU A 114 -16.97 8.29 -18.69
C GLU A 114 -17.28 7.47 -17.43
N LEU A 115 -16.34 6.67 -16.94
CA LEU A 115 -16.51 5.90 -15.71
C LEU A 115 -16.72 6.81 -14.50
N VAL A 116 -15.96 7.91 -14.39
CA VAL A 116 -16.17 8.92 -13.34
C VAL A 116 -17.58 9.51 -13.43
N ASN A 117 -18.04 9.87 -14.62
CA ASN A 117 -19.39 10.44 -14.82
C ASN A 117 -20.51 9.43 -14.49
N LYS A 118 -20.28 8.14 -14.73
CA LYS A 118 -21.21 7.05 -14.38
C LYS A 118 -21.11 6.63 -12.90
N ASN A 119 -20.23 7.25 -12.12
CA ASN A 119 -19.87 6.84 -10.75
C ASN A 119 -19.37 5.38 -10.67
N GLN A 120 -18.66 4.91 -11.70
CA GLN A 120 -18.07 3.57 -11.83
C GLN A 120 -16.55 3.58 -11.68
N PHE A 121 -15.99 4.68 -11.16
CA PHE A 121 -14.56 4.87 -10.96
C PHE A 121 -14.23 5.05 -9.46
N ILE A 122 -13.06 4.57 -9.03
CA ILE A 122 -12.56 4.73 -7.65
C ILE A 122 -11.24 5.51 -7.67
N LEU A 123 -11.10 6.50 -6.77
CA LEU A 123 -9.80 7.08 -6.40
C LEU A 123 -9.68 7.07 -4.89
N ARG A 124 -8.82 6.22 -4.32
CA ARG A 124 -8.66 6.16 -2.87
C ARG A 124 -7.23 6.30 -2.45
N PHE A 125 -7.02 7.02 -1.35
CA PHE A 125 -5.72 7.17 -0.71
C PHE A 125 -5.83 6.76 0.76
N PHE A 126 -5.08 5.72 1.11
CA PHE A 126 -4.99 5.17 2.46
C PHE A 126 -3.65 5.57 3.07
N GLU A 127 -3.69 6.41 4.11
CA GLU A 127 -2.47 6.86 4.81
C GLU A 127 -1.87 5.75 5.70
N ALA A 128 -0.60 5.90 6.07
CA ALA A 128 0.10 4.96 6.96
C ALA A 128 -0.58 4.82 8.35
N ASN A 129 -0.97 5.96 8.95
CA ASN A 129 -1.65 6.02 10.25
C ASN A 129 -3.17 5.83 10.15
N ARG A 130 -3.64 5.12 9.12
CA ARG A 130 -5.07 4.82 8.97
C ARG A 130 -5.56 4.12 10.25
N LEU A 131 -6.39 4.83 11.01
CA LEU A 131 -7.25 4.18 11.97
C LEU A 131 -8.25 3.38 11.16
N ALA A 132 -8.58 2.17 11.60
CA ALA A 132 -9.79 1.54 11.11
C ALA A 132 -10.96 2.42 11.56
N SER A 133 -11.39 3.30 10.65
CA SER A 133 -12.65 4.00 10.74
C SER A 133 -13.69 2.97 11.16
N ASN A 134 -14.43 3.24 12.25
CA ASN A 134 -15.32 2.30 12.94
C ASN A 134 -16.06 1.36 11.98
N ILE A 135 -15.43 0.22 11.65
CA ILE A 135 -15.99 -0.81 10.77
C ILE A 135 -17.18 -1.44 11.49
N ALA A 136 -17.07 -1.52 12.82
CA ALA A 136 -18.15 -1.91 13.69
C ALA A 136 -19.28 -0.87 13.64
N GLY A 137 -20.45 -1.33 13.20
CA GLY A 137 -21.68 -0.57 13.27
C GLY A 137 -22.14 -0.36 14.71
N ASN A 138 -22.91 0.70 14.90
CA ASN A 138 -23.57 1.05 16.17
C ASN A 138 -24.81 0.19 16.47
N GLY A 139 -25.01 -0.93 15.76
CA GLY A 139 -26.18 -1.81 15.90
C GLY A 139 -27.49 -1.25 15.33
N GLN A 140 -27.46 -0.14 14.59
CA GLN A 140 -28.66 0.36 13.90
C GLN A 140 -28.83 -0.35 12.56
N ILE A 141 -29.97 -1.03 12.37
CA ILE A 141 -30.35 -1.57 11.06
C ILE A 141 -30.80 -0.42 10.17
N GLU A 142 -30.16 -0.30 9.00
CA GLU A 142 -30.62 0.52 7.90
C GLU A 142 -31.20 -0.38 6.80
N SER A 143 -32.12 0.12 5.98
CA SER A 143 -32.59 -0.66 4.83
C SER A 143 -31.47 -0.77 3.79
N ILE A 144 -31.37 -1.90 3.09
CA ILE A 144 -30.38 -2.10 2.01
C ILE A 144 -30.46 -0.97 0.96
N SER A 145 -31.67 -0.47 0.69
CA SER A 145 -31.89 0.64 -0.23
C SER A 145 -31.30 1.95 0.28
N ASN A 146 -31.43 2.26 1.57
CA ASN A 146 -30.85 3.47 2.15
C ASN A 146 -29.33 3.40 2.17
N VAL A 147 -28.77 2.24 2.53
CA VAL A 147 -27.32 2.00 2.52
C VAL A 147 -26.79 2.19 1.09
N LYS A 148 -27.41 1.57 0.09
CA LYS A 148 -27.05 1.74 -1.34
C LYS A 148 -27.22 3.19 -1.82
N GLN A 149 -28.29 3.88 -1.42
CA GLN A 149 -28.53 5.28 -1.82
C GLN A 149 -27.49 6.23 -1.23
N ALA A 150 -27.11 6.05 0.04
CA ALA A 150 -26.04 6.80 0.67
C ALA A 150 -24.73 6.59 -0.10
N GLY A 151 -24.37 5.34 -0.39
CA GLY A 151 -23.18 4.99 -1.16
C GLY A 151 -23.14 5.55 -2.59
N LYS A 152 -24.28 5.59 -3.30
CA LYS A 152 -24.37 6.16 -4.66
C LYS A 152 -24.15 7.67 -4.68
N SER A 153 -24.41 8.36 -3.57
CA SER A 153 -24.18 9.81 -3.45
C SER A 153 -22.75 10.17 -3.07
N GLN A 154 -21.96 9.20 -2.59
CA GLN A 154 -20.57 9.41 -2.23
C GLN A 154 -19.69 9.60 -3.47
N GLY A 155 -18.83 10.62 -3.43
CA GLY A 155 -17.83 10.84 -4.46
C GLY A 155 -16.86 9.66 -4.61
N PHE A 156 -16.15 9.62 -5.73
CA PHE A 156 -15.14 8.60 -6.01
C PHE A 156 -13.95 8.63 -5.02
N GLU A 157 -13.81 9.70 -4.23
CA GLU A 157 -12.75 9.95 -3.25
C GLU A 157 -13.13 9.62 -1.78
N GLU A 158 -14.40 9.36 -1.45
CA GLU A 158 -14.86 9.23 -0.06
C GLU A 158 -14.58 7.85 0.56
N ASP A 159 -14.52 7.75 1.89
CA ASP A 159 -14.42 6.46 2.61
C ASP A 159 -15.81 5.83 2.81
N SER A 160 -15.93 4.55 2.51
CA SER A 160 -17.14 3.73 2.61
C SER A 160 -16.98 2.54 3.58
N SER A 161 -15.81 2.36 4.22
CA SER A 161 -15.52 1.23 5.13
C SER A 161 -16.45 1.16 6.35
N ASN A 162 -16.93 2.30 6.84
CA ASN A 162 -17.87 2.38 7.96
C ASN A 162 -19.27 1.81 7.64
N GLN A 163 -19.58 1.56 6.37
CA GLN A 163 -20.83 0.92 5.93
C GLN A 163 -20.74 -0.61 5.97
N PHE A 164 -19.55 -1.18 6.16
CA PHE A 164 -19.32 -2.60 5.93
C PHE A 164 -20.14 -3.52 6.85
N GLU A 165 -20.04 -3.39 8.18
CA GLU A 165 -20.85 -4.24 9.07
C GLU A 165 -22.35 -3.93 8.92
N LYS A 166 -22.72 -2.66 8.72
CA LYS A 166 -24.12 -2.29 8.45
C LYS A 166 -24.66 -2.98 7.21
N TYR A 167 -23.87 -3.03 6.13
CA TYR A 167 -24.23 -3.69 4.88
C TYR A 167 -24.33 -5.20 5.09
N LEU A 168 -23.36 -5.84 5.77
CA LEU A 168 -23.41 -7.26 6.11
C LEU A 168 -24.72 -7.62 6.83
N VAL A 169 -25.06 -6.87 7.88
CA VAL A 169 -26.30 -7.08 8.67
C VAL A 169 -27.54 -6.89 7.81
N SER A 170 -27.59 -5.79 7.06
CA SER A 170 -28.74 -5.46 6.20
C SER A 170 -28.94 -6.49 5.10
N TYR A 171 -27.85 -6.96 4.50
CA TYR A 171 -27.87 -7.92 3.39
C TYR A 171 -28.19 -9.33 3.87
N TYR A 172 -27.69 -9.73 5.05
CA TYR A 172 -28.06 -11.00 5.67
C TYR A 172 -29.54 -11.06 6.01
N ASN A 173 -30.07 -10.00 6.61
CA ASN A 173 -31.51 -9.89 6.92
C ASN A 173 -32.35 -9.91 5.63
N TYR A 174 -31.91 -9.20 4.59
CA TYR A 174 -32.55 -9.24 3.28
C TYR A 174 -32.58 -10.67 2.71
N GLY A 175 -31.45 -11.38 2.71
CA GLY A 175 -31.37 -12.77 2.25
C GLY A 175 -32.26 -13.71 3.04
N SER A 176 -32.24 -13.61 4.36
CA SER A 176 -33.12 -14.40 5.22
C SER A 176 -34.61 -14.20 4.89
N HIS A 177 -35.02 -12.98 4.54
CA HIS A 177 -36.38 -12.69 4.09
C HIS A 177 -36.69 -13.29 2.71
N VAL A 178 -35.78 -13.18 1.74
CA VAL A 178 -35.94 -13.76 0.40
C VAL A 178 -36.10 -15.27 0.49
N ILE A 179 -35.23 -15.94 1.26
CA ILE A 179 -35.25 -17.39 1.48
C ILE A 179 -36.56 -17.82 2.13
N ALA A 180 -36.99 -17.13 3.19
CA ALA A 180 -38.17 -17.51 3.94
C ALA A 180 -39.51 -17.23 3.23
N ARG A 181 -39.56 -16.28 2.28
CA ARG A 181 -40.85 -15.76 1.78
C ARG A 181 -40.96 -15.57 0.27
N GLU A 182 -39.87 -15.39 -0.46
CA GLU A 182 -39.94 -15.08 -1.90
C GLU A 182 -39.73 -16.32 -2.81
N ASN A 183 -39.31 -17.48 -2.27
CA ASN A 183 -39.07 -18.72 -3.04
C ASN A 183 -38.28 -18.47 -4.35
N ASN A 184 -37.30 -17.57 -4.29
CA ASN A 184 -36.48 -17.17 -5.43
C ASN A 184 -35.08 -17.80 -5.31
N PRO A 185 -34.85 -18.98 -5.91
CA PRO A 185 -33.59 -19.70 -5.75
C PRO A 185 -32.39 -18.98 -6.36
N GLU A 186 -32.59 -18.17 -7.41
CA GLU A 186 -31.50 -17.40 -8.03
C GLU A 186 -30.97 -16.32 -7.08
N LYS A 187 -31.87 -15.57 -6.43
CA LYS A 187 -31.46 -14.55 -5.45
C LYS A 187 -30.84 -15.18 -4.20
N GLU A 188 -31.39 -16.30 -3.73
CA GLU A 188 -30.82 -17.05 -2.61
C GLU A 188 -29.38 -17.48 -2.92
N GLN A 189 -29.16 -18.05 -4.11
CA GLN A 189 -27.83 -18.45 -4.56
C GLN A 189 -26.87 -17.27 -4.62
N GLN A 190 -27.27 -16.14 -5.23
CA GLN A 190 -26.45 -14.93 -5.31
C GLN A 190 -26.03 -14.40 -3.94
N ILE A 191 -26.93 -14.42 -2.96
CA ILE A 191 -26.64 -13.93 -1.61
C ILE A 191 -25.67 -14.88 -0.90
N ASN A 192 -25.88 -16.19 -1.01
CA ASN A 192 -25.00 -17.18 -0.40
C ASN A 192 -23.59 -17.12 -1.01
N GLU A 193 -23.49 -17.06 -2.35
CA GLU A 193 -22.20 -16.91 -3.06
C GLU A 193 -21.47 -15.65 -2.63
N TRP A 194 -22.19 -14.55 -2.42
CA TRP A 194 -21.60 -13.31 -1.93
C TRP A 194 -21.02 -13.45 -0.51
N PHE A 195 -21.78 -14.03 0.44
CA PHE A 195 -21.29 -14.25 1.79
C PHE A 195 -20.12 -15.24 1.83
N GLU A 196 -20.17 -16.30 1.02
CA GLU A 196 -19.05 -17.24 0.88
C GLU A 196 -17.80 -16.56 0.34
N LYS A 197 -17.94 -15.72 -0.69
CA LYS A 197 -16.82 -14.92 -1.20
C LYS A 197 -16.21 -14.05 -0.10
N VAL A 198 -17.03 -13.25 0.60
CA VAL A 198 -16.54 -12.37 1.67
C VAL A 198 -15.86 -13.18 2.78
N GLN A 199 -16.42 -14.32 3.18
CA GLN A 199 -15.81 -15.19 4.18
C GLN A 199 -14.47 -15.77 3.69
N ASN A 200 -14.37 -16.19 2.43
CA ASN A 200 -13.14 -16.71 1.85
C ASN A 200 -12.06 -15.61 1.73
N ASP A 201 -12.45 -14.38 1.39
CA ASP A 201 -11.56 -13.24 1.39
C ASP A 201 -11.04 -12.94 2.81
N LEU A 202 -11.90 -13.02 3.83
CA LEU A 202 -11.50 -12.91 5.23
C LEU A 202 -10.59 -14.06 5.67
N ARG A 203 -10.87 -15.32 5.30
CA ARG A 203 -9.99 -16.48 5.56
C ARG A 203 -8.60 -16.25 5.00
N ASN A 204 -8.52 -15.78 3.75
CA ASN A 204 -7.27 -15.43 3.10
C ASN A 204 -6.53 -14.31 3.85
N LEU A 205 -7.21 -13.21 4.19
CA LEU A 205 -6.62 -12.07 4.91
C LEU A 205 -6.11 -12.45 6.30
N PHE A 206 -6.86 -13.28 7.03
CA PHE A 206 -6.58 -13.69 8.40
C PHE A 206 -5.66 -14.91 8.51
N GLU A 207 -5.31 -15.52 7.38
CA GLU A 207 -4.50 -16.75 7.30
C GLU A 207 -5.12 -17.93 8.06
N ASP A 208 -6.45 -17.97 8.08
CA ASP A 208 -7.22 -18.95 8.84
C ASP A 208 -8.32 -19.51 7.94
N ASN A 209 -8.11 -20.73 7.46
CA ASN A 209 -9.07 -21.42 6.58
C ASN A 209 -10.35 -21.84 7.32
N GLU A 210 -10.30 -21.92 8.65
CA GLU A 210 -11.44 -22.30 9.48
C GLU A 210 -12.24 -21.08 9.95
N LEU A 211 -11.79 -19.86 9.62
CA LEU A 211 -12.50 -18.64 9.98
C LEU A 211 -13.95 -18.69 9.47
N ILE A 212 -14.89 -18.42 10.38
CA ILE A 212 -16.33 -18.33 10.08
C ILE A 212 -16.85 -16.96 10.46
N LEU A 213 -17.61 -16.36 9.54
CA LEU A 213 -18.33 -15.12 9.77
C LEU A 213 -19.76 -15.45 10.21
N GLN A 214 -20.04 -15.29 11.51
CA GLN A 214 -21.32 -15.69 12.11
C GLN A 214 -22.19 -14.48 12.44
N TYR A 215 -23.44 -14.50 11.99
CA TYR A 215 -24.44 -13.49 12.36
C TYR A 215 -25.05 -13.80 13.73
N ASN A 216 -25.11 -12.81 14.62
CA ASN A 216 -25.85 -12.86 15.87
C ASN A 216 -27.17 -12.07 15.73
N PRO A 217 -28.34 -12.73 15.74
CA PRO A 217 -29.65 -12.07 15.59
C PRO A 217 -30.04 -11.17 16.78
N GLU A 218 -29.59 -11.47 17.99
CA GLU A 218 -29.95 -10.71 19.20
C GLU A 218 -29.23 -9.36 19.22
N GLU A 219 -27.94 -9.37 18.86
CA GLU A 219 -27.10 -8.17 18.82
C GLU A 219 -27.12 -7.47 17.46
N GLN A 220 -27.67 -8.11 16.43
CA GLN A 220 -27.71 -7.63 15.05
C GLN A 220 -26.30 -7.25 14.56
N ALA A 221 -25.36 -8.14 14.82
CA ALA A 221 -23.94 -7.94 14.59
C ALA A 221 -23.28 -9.20 14.05
N PHE A 222 -22.12 -9.02 13.43
CA PHE A 222 -21.31 -10.14 12.96
C PHE A 222 -20.13 -10.40 13.89
N TYR A 223 -19.91 -11.68 14.14
CA TYR A 223 -18.81 -12.22 14.92
C TYR A 223 -17.86 -13.01 14.03
N ILE A 224 -16.57 -12.83 14.27
CA ILE A 224 -15.51 -13.63 13.67
C ILE A 224 -15.19 -14.77 14.64
N HIS A 225 -15.31 -16.00 14.14
CA HIS A 225 -14.92 -17.21 14.85
C HIS A 225 -13.61 -17.73 14.27
N GLN A 226 -12.63 -18.00 15.13
CA GLN A 226 -11.35 -18.62 14.80
C GLN A 226 -11.06 -19.74 15.78
N GLU A 227 -10.36 -20.79 15.35
CA GLU A 227 -9.99 -21.90 16.23
C GLU A 227 -9.16 -21.39 17.43
N GLY A 228 -9.52 -21.83 18.63
CA GLY A 228 -8.79 -21.48 19.86
C GLY A 228 -8.97 -20.03 20.35
N LYS A 229 -9.90 -19.25 19.79
CA LYS A 229 -10.23 -17.90 20.24
C LYS A 229 -11.72 -17.79 20.61
N GLU A 230 -12.01 -16.96 21.61
CA GLU A 230 -13.38 -16.53 21.87
C GLU A 230 -13.91 -15.71 20.68
N PRO A 231 -15.18 -15.85 20.30
CA PRO A 231 -15.77 -15.06 19.22
C PRO A 231 -15.64 -13.56 19.48
N TYR A 232 -15.24 -12.79 18.48
CA TYR A 232 -15.00 -11.36 18.63
C TYR A 232 -15.51 -10.57 17.43
N ARG A 233 -15.72 -9.26 17.64
CA ARG A 233 -16.25 -8.35 16.60
C ARG A 233 -15.14 -7.60 15.88
N PHE A 234 -15.49 -6.91 14.79
CA PHE A 234 -14.53 -6.14 13.98
C PHE A 234 -13.78 -5.04 14.76
N ASN A 235 -14.37 -4.48 15.82
CA ASN A 235 -13.71 -3.50 16.69
C ASN A 235 -12.67 -4.11 17.65
N ASN A 236 -12.60 -5.44 17.76
CA ASN A 236 -11.63 -6.16 18.60
C ASN A 236 -10.41 -6.66 17.81
N LEU A 237 -10.29 -6.29 16.53
CA LEU A 237 -9.15 -6.67 15.69
C LEU A 237 -7.84 -6.02 16.16
N SER A 238 -6.72 -6.72 15.93
CA SER A 238 -5.40 -6.10 16.09
C SER A 238 -5.23 -4.96 15.08
N SER A 239 -4.36 -4.00 15.40
CA SER A 239 -4.14 -2.82 14.54
C SER A 239 -3.77 -3.19 13.09
N GLY A 240 -2.96 -4.23 12.90
CA GLY A 240 -2.60 -4.74 11.57
C GLY A 240 -3.80 -5.28 10.78
N TYR A 241 -4.59 -6.19 11.38
CA TYR A 241 -5.78 -6.73 10.70
C TYR A 241 -6.84 -5.66 10.44
N SER A 242 -7.05 -4.77 11.42
CA SER A 242 -8.02 -3.69 11.31
C SER A 242 -7.68 -2.72 10.17
N SER A 243 -6.38 -2.44 9.99
CA SER A 243 -5.85 -1.57 8.94
C SER A 243 -6.03 -2.13 7.53
N ILE A 244 -5.79 -3.44 7.33
CA ILE A 244 -6.09 -4.09 6.05
C ILE A 244 -7.59 -4.19 5.82
N LEU A 245 -8.34 -4.59 6.85
CA LEU A 245 -9.76 -4.79 6.74
C LEU A 245 -10.45 -3.48 6.33
N SER A 246 -9.98 -2.32 6.79
CA SER A 246 -10.55 -1.03 6.37
C SER A 246 -10.38 -0.78 4.86
N ILE A 247 -9.22 -1.13 4.29
CA ILE A 247 -8.97 -1.03 2.85
C ILE A 247 -9.90 -1.98 2.10
N TYR A 248 -9.94 -3.25 2.49
CA TYR A 248 -10.79 -4.26 1.86
C TYR A 248 -12.28 -3.88 1.96
N ALA A 249 -12.74 -3.47 3.14
CA ALA A 249 -14.10 -3.04 3.40
C ALA A 249 -14.48 -1.81 2.56
N ASP A 250 -13.62 -0.80 2.46
CA ASP A 250 -13.87 0.39 1.64
C ASP A 250 -14.05 0.01 0.16
N LEU A 251 -13.12 -0.79 -0.39
CA LEU A 251 -13.17 -1.20 -1.80
C LEU A 251 -14.37 -2.10 -2.09
N LEU A 252 -14.64 -3.07 -1.22
CA LEU A 252 -15.81 -3.94 -1.34
C LEU A 252 -17.11 -3.13 -1.26
N MET A 253 -17.22 -2.18 -0.34
CA MET A 253 -18.42 -1.34 -0.26
C MET A 253 -18.59 -0.49 -1.52
N LYS A 254 -17.52 -0.03 -2.17
CA LYS A 254 -17.67 0.69 -3.45
C LYS A 254 -18.19 -0.20 -4.57
N VAL A 255 -17.77 -1.45 -4.62
CA VAL A 255 -18.30 -2.47 -5.54
C VAL A 255 -19.80 -2.67 -5.27
N GLU A 256 -20.17 -2.95 -4.03
CA GLU A 256 -21.53 -3.30 -3.64
C GLU A 256 -22.53 -2.15 -3.75
N LEU A 257 -22.14 -0.95 -3.30
CA LEU A 257 -23.04 0.21 -3.27
C LEU A 257 -23.31 0.76 -4.68
N ARG A 258 -22.45 0.45 -5.65
CA ARG A 258 -22.58 0.88 -7.04
C ARG A 258 -23.12 -0.21 -7.96
N ASP A 259 -23.37 -1.40 -7.43
CA ASP A 259 -23.84 -2.57 -8.18
C ASP A 259 -22.87 -2.92 -9.34
N ILE A 260 -21.55 -2.84 -9.09
CA ILE A 260 -20.49 -3.14 -10.06
C ILE A 260 -19.72 -4.37 -9.56
N PRO A 261 -19.51 -5.41 -10.36
CA PRO A 261 -18.67 -6.55 -9.96
C PRO A 261 -17.25 -6.11 -9.57
N ALA A 262 -16.63 -6.78 -8.60
CA ALA A 262 -15.28 -6.45 -8.15
C ALA A 262 -14.23 -6.63 -9.27
N GLU A 263 -14.51 -7.47 -10.25
CA GLU A 263 -13.68 -7.70 -11.44
C GLU A 263 -13.78 -6.56 -12.46
N ASP A 264 -14.86 -5.77 -12.40
CA ASP A 264 -15.15 -4.71 -13.36
C ASP A 264 -14.85 -3.31 -12.84
N ILE A 265 -14.73 -3.15 -11.52
CA ILE A 265 -14.45 -1.87 -10.91
C ILE A 265 -13.08 -1.34 -11.31
N THR A 266 -13.06 -0.15 -11.91
CA THR A 266 -11.82 0.47 -12.38
C THR A 266 -11.47 1.64 -11.48
N GLY A 267 -10.19 1.83 -11.20
CA GLY A 267 -9.78 2.91 -10.31
C GLY A 267 -8.30 2.96 -10.04
N PHE A 268 -7.92 3.98 -9.28
CA PHE A 268 -6.58 4.13 -8.72
C PHE A 268 -6.66 4.06 -7.21
N VAL A 269 -5.88 3.16 -6.61
CA VAL A 269 -5.80 2.99 -5.16
C VAL A 269 -4.37 3.21 -4.71
N LEU A 270 -4.18 4.23 -3.89
CA LEU A 270 -2.92 4.67 -3.32
C LEU A 270 -2.85 4.17 -1.88
N ILE A 271 -1.85 3.38 -1.51
CA ILE A 271 -1.70 2.84 -0.14
C ILE A 271 -0.32 3.20 0.39
N ASP A 272 -0.28 4.07 1.40
CA ASP A 272 0.96 4.36 2.11
C ASP A 272 1.23 3.31 3.19
N GLU A 273 2.43 2.74 3.18
CA GLU A 273 2.85 1.65 4.06
C GLU A 273 1.83 0.50 4.07
N ILE A 274 1.72 -0.21 2.95
CA ILE A 274 0.81 -1.37 2.83
C ILE A 274 1.12 -2.45 3.89
N ASP A 275 2.36 -2.51 4.36
CA ASP A 275 2.86 -3.43 5.39
C ASP A 275 2.73 -2.92 6.84
N ALA A 276 2.18 -1.73 7.06
CA ALA A 276 2.09 -1.12 8.38
C ALA A 276 1.43 -2.05 9.42
N HIS A 277 2.17 -2.33 10.50
CA HIS A 277 1.74 -3.18 11.62
C HIS A 277 1.34 -4.62 11.25
N LEU A 278 1.73 -5.11 10.06
CA LEU A 278 1.43 -6.46 9.62
C LEU A 278 2.47 -7.47 10.05
N HIS A 279 2.02 -8.69 10.33
CA HIS A 279 2.92 -9.83 10.48
C HIS A 279 3.55 -10.20 9.12
N VAL A 280 4.78 -10.69 9.14
CA VAL A 280 5.60 -10.99 7.95
C VAL A 280 4.87 -11.90 6.95
N SER A 281 4.15 -12.90 7.44
CA SER A 281 3.37 -13.83 6.61
C SER A 281 2.32 -13.11 5.77
N ILE A 282 1.61 -12.14 6.35
CA ILE A 282 0.60 -11.33 5.64
C ILE A 282 1.28 -10.37 4.66
N GLN A 283 2.41 -9.77 5.03
CA GLN A 283 3.17 -8.89 4.12
C GLN A 283 3.53 -9.59 2.81
N ARG A 284 3.79 -10.91 2.83
CA ARG A 284 4.11 -11.71 1.65
C ARG A 284 2.94 -11.97 0.71
N LYS A 285 1.70 -11.66 1.09
CA LYS A 285 0.53 -11.97 0.27
C LYS A 285 -0.43 -10.81 0.11
N ILE A 286 -0.32 -9.77 0.94
CA ILE A 286 -1.29 -8.69 1.00
C ILE A 286 -1.49 -7.98 -0.35
N PHE A 287 -0.39 -7.76 -1.08
CA PHE A 287 -0.47 -7.15 -2.39
C PHE A 287 -1.16 -8.07 -3.40
N SER A 288 -0.74 -9.34 -3.49
CA SER A 288 -1.38 -10.32 -4.38
C SER A 288 -2.86 -10.52 -4.06
N PHE A 289 -3.25 -10.41 -2.79
CA PHE A 289 -4.65 -10.48 -2.38
C PHE A 289 -5.45 -9.34 -3.01
N PHE A 290 -5.01 -8.09 -2.87
CA PHE A 290 -5.71 -6.95 -3.44
C PHE A 290 -5.74 -6.95 -4.97
N ASP A 291 -4.63 -7.30 -5.60
CA ASP A 291 -4.51 -7.41 -7.05
C ASP A 291 -5.50 -8.46 -7.63
N LYS A 292 -5.67 -9.59 -6.94
CA LYS A 292 -6.66 -10.62 -7.32
C LYS A 292 -8.11 -10.21 -7.02
N ALA A 293 -8.33 -9.56 -5.88
CA ALA A 293 -9.67 -9.16 -5.45
C ALA A 293 -10.25 -8.04 -6.33
N PHE A 294 -9.40 -7.16 -6.86
CA PHE A 294 -9.80 -5.99 -7.65
C PHE A 294 -8.88 -5.80 -8.88
N PRO A 295 -8.93 -6.68 -9.88
CA PRO A 295 -7.94 -6.77 -10.96
C PRO A 295 -7.91 -5.57 -11.93
N LYS A 296 -8.97 -4.76 -11.99
CA LYS A 296 -9.03 -3.53 -12.81
C LYS A 296 -8.68 -2.26 -12.04
N ILE A 297 -8.30 -2.38 -10.77
CA ILE A 297 -7.74 -1.28 -9.98
C ILE A 297 -6.23 -1.27 -10.18
N GLN A 298 -5.67 -0.12 -10.56
CA GLN A 298 -4.23 0.07 -10.51
C GLN A 298 -3.83 0.49 -9.10
N PHE A 299 -3.07 -0.37 -8.43
CA PHE A 299 -2.52 -0.11 -7.10
C PHE A 299 -1.17 0.59 -7.20
N ILE A 300 -1.03 1.70 -6.47
CA ILE A 300 0.26 2.37 -6.25
C ILE A 300 0.52 2.40 -4.75
N VAL A 301 1.48 1.61 -4.30
CA VAL A 301 1.68 1.36 -2.88
C VAL A 301 3.10 1.72 -2.47
N THR A 302 3.29 2.13 -1.23
CA THR A 302 4.62 2.25 -0.62
C THR A 302 4.83 1.14 0.39
N THR A 303 6.07 0.70 0.52
CA THR A 303 6.45 -0.30 1.51
C THR A 303 7.89 -0.13 1.97
N HIS A 304 8.14 -0.54 3.21
CA HIS A 304 9.48 -0.75 3.74
C HIS A 304 9.86 -2.23 3.82
N SER A 305 8.88 -3.12 3.61
CA SER A 305 9.05 -4.55 3.76
C SER A 305 9.65 -5.18 2.50
N PRO A 306 10.79 -5.90 2.61
CA PRO A 306 11.31 -6.68 1.51
C PRO A 306 10.34 -7.81 1.11
N PHE A 307 9.46 -8.23 2.02
CA PHE A 307 8.52 -9.32 1.77
C PHE A 307 7.39 -8.94 0.83
N VAL A 308 6.92 -7.68 0.90
CA VAL A 308 5.95 -7.15 -0.08
C VAL A 308 6.60 -7.09 -1.45
N VAL A 309 7.82 -6.53 -1.51
CA VAL A 309 8.59 -6.34 -2.74
C VAL A 309 8.90 -7.68 -3.43
N GLN A 310 9.20 -8.75 -2.69
CA GLN A 310 9.44 -10.09 -3.24
C GLN A 310 8.17 -10.84 -3.64
N SER A 311 7.00 -10.44 -3.14
CA SER A 311 5.76 -11.19 -3.36
C SER A 311 5.09 -10.94 -4.71
N VAL A 312 5.64 -10.04 -5.52
CA VAL A 312 4.99 -9.53 -6.72
C VAL A 312 5.71 -9.94 -8.00
N ASN A 313 4.93 -10.43 -8.95
CA ASN A 313 5.44 -10.90 -10.24
C ASN A 313 5.08 -9.97 -11.41
N ASP A 314 4.06 -9.12 -11.28
CA ASP A 314 3.57 -8.25 -12.37
C ASP A 314 3.34 -6.80 -11.91
N SER A 315 4.33 -6.25 -11.22
CA SER A 315 4.32 -4.87 -10.74
C SER A 315 5.66 -4.20 -11.02
N ILE A 316 5.65 -2.89 -11.28
CA ILE A 316 6.86 -2.07 -11.33
C ILE A 316 7.29 -1.77 -9.90
N ILE A 317 8.57 -2.01 -9.59
CA ILE A 317 9.14 -1.71 -8.29
C ILE A 317 10.11 -0.55 -8.48
N TYR A 318 9.93 0.53 -7.73
CA TYR A 318 10.74 1.75 -7.85
C TYR A 318 11.40 2.11 -6.52
N ASP A 319 12.73 2.21 -6.50
CA ASP A 319 13.48 2.68 -5.33
C ASP A 319 13.60 4.21 -5.37
N LEU A 320 12.87 4.88 -4.48
CA LEU A 320 12.86 6.34 -4.39
C LEU A 320 14.13 6.94 -3.76
N SER A 321 14.95 6.13 -3.10
CA SER A 321 16.27 6.55 -2.61
C SER A 321 17.27 6.63 -3.75
N LYS A 322 17.24 5.66 -4.68
CA LYS A 322 18.20 5.55 -5.79
C LYS A 322 17.70 6.14 -7.10
N LEU A 323 16.39 6.39 -7.21
CA LEU A 323 15.72 6.87 -8.42
C LEU A 323 15.86 5.88 -9.59
N GLU A 324 15.68 4.59 -9.30
CA GLU A 324 15.78 3.52 -10.30
C GLU A 324 14.59 2.57 -10.22
N THR A 325 14.22 2.03 -11.38
CA THR A 325 13.27 0.92 -11.46
C THR A 325 14.04 -0.38 -11.25
N LEU A 326 13.50 -1.26 -10.43
CA LEU A 326 14.08 -2.56 -10.14
C LEU A 326 13.39 -3.62 -10.99
N GLU A 327 14.19 -4.36 -11.75
CA GLU A 327 13.70 -5.46 -12.56
C GLU A 327 13.79 -6.77 -11.77
N ASP A 328 12.69 -7.53 -11.81
CA ASP A 328 12.55 -8.92 -11.35
C ASP A 328 13.29 -9.27 -10.05
N LEU A 329 12.74 -8.81 -8.92
CA LEU A 329 13.26 -9.13 -7.60
C LEU A 329 12.98 -10.57 -7.13
N SER A 330 12.23 -11.36 -7.92
CA SER A 330 11.95 -12.78 -7.60
C SER A 330 13.23 -13.62 -7.60
N MET A 331 14.22 -13.22 -8.38
CA MET A 331 15.52 -13.88 -8.51
C MET A 331 16.52 -13.46 -7.42
N TYR A 332 16.22 -12.41 -6.64
CA TYR A 332 17.13 -11.88 -5.64
C TYR A 332 16.94 -12.57 -4.29
N SER A 333 18.05 -12.99 -3.69
CA SER A 333 18.02 -13.53 -2.32
C SER A 333 17.54 -12.46 -1.34
N TYR A 334 16.89 -12.90 -0.25
CA TYR A 334 16.46 -12.03 0.84
C TYR A 334 17.59 -11.12 1.36
N GLU A 335 18.80 -11.68 1.51
CA GLU A 335 19.97 -10.93 1.97
C GLU A 335 20.44 -9.88 0.97
N SER A 336 20.35 -10.19 -0.33
CA SER A 336 20.66 -9.23 -1.41
C SER A 336 19.71 -8.05 -1.39
N ILE A 337 18.42 -8.28 -1.10
CA ILE A 337 17.43 -7.21 -1.00
C ILE A 337 17.63 -6.41 0.30
N LEU A 338 17.82 -7.06 1.45
CA LEU A 338 18.09 -6.34 2.69
C LEU A 338 19.31 -5.42 2.56
N LYS A 339 20.44 -5.96 2.08
CA LYS A 339 21.69 -5.21 1.96
C LYS A 339 21.65 -4.19 0.81
N GLY A 340 21.17 -4.62 -0.35
CA GLY A 340 21.23 -3.82 -1.58
C GLY A 340 20.09 -2.80 -1.71
N LEU A 341 18.87 -3.16 -1.31
CA LEU A 341 17.67 -2.32 -1.47
C LEU A 341 17.36 -1.50 -0.22
N LEU A 342 17.42 -2.13 0.95
CA LEU A 342 16.98 -1.49 2.19
C LEU A 342 18.13 -0.94 3.03
N GLY A 343 19.39 -1.23 2.65
CA GLY A 343 20.58 -0.79 3.37
C GLY A 343 20.70 -1.39 4.78
N VAL A 344 20.08 -2.55 5.00
CA VAL A 344 20.07 -3.27 6.28
C VAL A 344 21.04 -4.44 6.20
N GLU A 345 21.98 -4.53 7.14
CA GLU A 345 22.81 -5.73 7.26
C GLU A 345 21.95 -6.90 7.78
N SER A 346 22.00 -8.04 7.09
CA SER A 346 21.15 -9.21 7.36
C SER A 346 21.61 -10.05 8.55
N THR A 347 22.67 -9.62 9.24
CA THR A 347 23.34 -10.33 10.33
C THR A 347 23.37 -9.45 11.57
N SER A 348 23.38 -10.09 12.75
CA SER A 348 23.53 -9.39 14.03
C SER A 348 24.82 -8.56 14.01
N ASP A 349 24.75 -7.29 14.46
CA ASP A 349 25.93 -6.42 14.61
C ASP A 349 27.06 -7.10 15.41
N ILE A 350 26.69 -7.97 16.36
CA ILE A 350 27.64 -8.74 17.17
C ILE A 350 28.35 -9.77 16.31
N LEU A 351 27.60 -10.53 15.50
CA LEU A 351 28.17 -11.53 14.59
C LEU A 351 29.03 -10.86 13.53
N ASN A 352 28.62 -9.72 12.96
CA ASN A 352 29.44 -8.99 11.99
C ASN A 352 30.75 -8.52 12.60
N LYS A 353 30.70 -7.92 13.80
CA LYS A 353 31.93 -7.53 14.51
C LYS A 353 32.85 -8.71 14.75
N GLN A 354 32.32 -9.87 15.14
CA GLN A 354 33.13 -11.07 15.36
C GLN A 354 33.71 -11.62 14.05
N LEU A 355 32.98 -11.58 12.93
CA LEU A 355 33.46 -12.03 11.63
C LEU A 355 34.49 -11.05 11.03
N ASP A 356 34.30 -9.75 11.21
CA ASP A 356 35.24 -8.71 10.79
C ASP A 356 36.52 -8.80 11.63
N GLU A 357 36.42 -8.96 12.96
CA GLU A 357 37.57 -9.20 13.86
C GLU A 357 38.30 -10.49 13.48
N MET A 358 37.57 -11.56 13.16
CA MET A 358 38.15 -12.81 12.65
C MET A 358 38.91 -12.59 11.34
N ALA A 359 38.35 -11.83 10.39
CA ALA A 359 39.01 -11.49 9.14
C ALA A 359 40.27 -10.62 9.35
N GLU A 360 40.26 -9.71 10.33
CA GLU A 360 41.44 -8.92 10.70
C GLU A 360 42.54 -9.82 11.28
N ILE A 361 42.20 -10.72 12.21
CA ILE A 361 43.18 -11.62 12.86
C ILE A 361 43.81 -12.58 11.87
N ILE A 362 43.04 -13.14 10.92
CA ILE A 362 43.56 -14.03 9.87
C ILE A 362 44.61 -13.33 9.00
N ASN A 363 44.49 -12.01 8.81
CA ASN A 363 45.41 -11.21 8.00
C ASN A 363 46.55 -10.58 8.82
N GLN A 364 46.66 -10.85 10.12
CA GLN A 364 47.76 -10.39 10.96
C GLN A 364 48.92 -11.40 10.95
N GLU A 365 50.15 -10.90 10.87
CA GLU A 365 51.36 -11.70 11.08
C GLU A 365 52.12 -11.18 12.33
N PRO A 366 52.26 -11.96 13.41
CA PRO A 366 51.74 -13.33 13.60
C PRO A 366 50.24 -13.35 13.91
N VAL A 367 49.56 -14.42 13.51
CA VAL A 367 48.14 -14.64 13.79
C VAL A 367 47.92 -14.81 15.29
N ASN A 368 46.98 -14.06 15.88
CA ASN A 368 46.59 -14.23 17.27
C ASN A 368 45.67 -15.46 17.43
N THR A 369 46.28 -16.63 17.62
CA THR A 369 45.60 -17.94 17.69
C THR A 369 44.65 -18.06 18.89
N GLU A 370 44.99 -17.48 20.04
CA GLU A 370 44.14 -17.49 21.25
C GLU A 370 42.82 -16.76 21.00
N ARG A 371 42.91 -15.54 20.46
CA ARG A 371 41.71 -14.75 20.14
C ARG A 371 40.90 -15.34 18.98
N LEU A 372 41.58 -15.93 17.99
CA LEU A 372 40.92 -16.60 16.87
C LEU A 372 40.11 -17.82 17.36
N GLN A 373 40.67 -18.63 18.27
CA GLN A 373 39.96 -19.75 18.88
C GLN A 373 38.73 -19.29 19.68
N GLU A 374 38.83 -18.23 20.48
CA GLU A 374 37.68 -17.68 21.22
C GLU A 374 36.52 -17.26 20.29
N LEU A 375 36.86 -16.65 19.14
CA LEU A 375 35.86 -16.24 18.15
C LEU A 375 35.20 -17.46 17.47
N ILE A 376 35.97 -18.50 17.16
CA ILE A 376 35.46 -19.75 16.59
C ILE A 376 34.52 -20.43 17.60
N ASP A 377 34.94 -20.58 18.86
CA ASP A 377 34.17 -21.24 19.92
C ASP A 377 32.85 -20.51 20.22
N GLY A 378 32.82 -19.19 20.05
CA GLY A 378 31.60 -18.39 20.19
C GLY A 378 30.60 -18.55 19.04
N ILE A 379 31.08 -18.85 17.83
CA ILE A 379 30.26 -18.89 16.61
C ILE A 379 29.86 -20.32 16.23
N GLU A 380 30.75 -21.30 16.43
CA GLU A 380 30.58 -22.71 16.07
C GLU A 380 29.32 -23.37 16.66
N PRO A 381 28.92 -23.13 17.93
CA PRO A 381 27.68 -23.68 18.50
C PRO A 381 26.43 -23.27 17.73
N HIS A 382 26.51 -22.17 16.98
CA HIS A 382 25.42 -21.60 16.20
C HIS A 382 25.61 -21.80 14.68
N GLU A 383 26.56 -22.64 14.24
CA GLU A 383 26.88 -22.86 12.82
C GLU A 383 25.65 -23.23 11.97
N GLY A 384 24.73 -24.02 12.54
CA GLY A 384 23.46 -24.39 11.91
C GLY A 384 22.54 -23.22 11.58
N GLN A 385 22.69 -22.08 12.26
CA GLN A 385 21.88 -20.86 12.11
C GLN A 385 22.57 -19.80 11.24
N LEU A 386 23.84 -20.00 10.87
CA LEU A 386 24.60 -19.07 10.03
C LEU A 386 24.16 -19.12 8.56
N ASN A 387 24.19 -17.97 7.90
CA ASN A 387 24.07 -17.90 6.44
C ASN A 387 25.35 -18.41 5.73
N ALA A 388 25.28 -18.58 4.41
CA ALA A 388 26.39 -19.14 3.63
C ALA A 388 27.68 -18.32 3.75
N ARG A 389 27.58 -16.99 3.83
CA ARG A 389 28.73 -16.10 4.00
C ARG A 389 29.39 -16.30 5.36
N SER A 390 28.64 -16.24 6.45
CA SER A 390 29.15 -16.41 7.81
C SER A 390 29.77 -17.81 8.01
N ARG A 391 29.19 -18.86 7.41
CA ARG A 391 29.79 -20.20 7.40
C ARG A 391 31.14 -20.23 6.67
N ALA A 392 31.26 -19.54 5.54
CA ALA A 392 32.52 -19.47 4.81
C ALA A 392 33.62 -18.77 5.62
N PHE A 393 33.29 -17.68 6.33
CA PHE A 393 34.24 -17.00 7.22
C PHE A 393 34.64 -17.87 8.42
N LEU A 394 33.69 -18.57 9.05
CA LEU A 394 33.99 -19.53 10.12
C LEU A 394 34.96 -20.63 9.64
N LEU A 395 34.76 -21.15 8.42
CA LEU A 395 35.64 -22.14 7.83
C LEU A 395 37.05 -21.58 7.55
N LEU A 396 37.14 -20.34 7.07
CA LEU A 396 38.43 -19.65 6.87
C LEU A 396 39.17 -19.47 8.19
N GLY A 397 38.48 -19.08 9.28
CA GLY A 397 39.08 -18.98 10.61
C GLY A 397 39.59 -20.32 11.13
N LYS A 398 38.80 -21.40 10.99
CA LYS A 398 39.21 -22.76 11.37
C LYS A 398 40.46 -23.20 10.61
N ASN A 399 40.54 -22.93 9.30
CA ASN A 399 41.71 -23.26 8.49
C ASN A 399 42.95 -22.46 8.89
N ALA A 400 42.81 -21.14 9.08
CA ALA A 400 43.93 -20.28 9.49
C ALA A 400 44.52 -20.67 10.85
N LEU A 401 43.67 -21.13 11.78
CA LEU A 401 44.11 -21.65 13.07
C LEU A 401 44.87 -22.97 12.92
N LEU A 402 44.41 -23.88 12.06
CA LEU A 402 45.12 -25.13 11.74
C LEU A 402 46.49 -24.84 11.10
N ASP A 403 46.54 -23.96 10.10
CA ASP A 403 47.79 -23.60 9.41
C ASP A 403 48.80 -22.95 10.37
N SER A 404 48.33 -22.17 11.36
CA SER A 404 49.18 -21.52 12.36
C SER A 404 49.69 -22.49 13.44
N THR A 405 49.01 -23.61 13.65
CA THR A 405 49.40 -24.63 14.65
C THR A 405 50.28 -25.73 14.05
N ASP A 406 50.13 -26.04 12.76
CA ASP A 406 51.02 -26.97 12.03
C ASP A 406 52.40 -26.37 11.72
N GLY A 407 52.55 -25.04 11.77
CA GLY A 407 53.82 -24.32 11.55
C GLY A 407 54.78 -24.28 12.74
N GLU A 408 54.38 -24.74 13.92
CA GLU A 408 55.21 -24.79 15.14
C GLU A 408 55.89 -26.16 15.39
N GLY A 409 55.82 -27.09 14.42
CA GLY A 409 56.35 -28.46 14.47
C GLY A 409 57.79 -28.65 13.99
#